data_AF-A0A5K3ELG8-F1
#
_entry.id   AF-A0A5K3ELG8-F1
#
_cell.length_a   1.000
_cell.length_b   1.000
_cell.length_c   1.000
_cell.angle_alpha   90.00
_cell.angle_beta   90.00
_cell.angle_gamma   90.00
#
_symmetry.space_group_name_H-M   'P 1'
#
loop_
_entity.id
_entity.type
_entity.pdbx_description
1 polymer ?
#
loop_
_entity_poly.entity_id
_entity_poly.type
_entity_poly.pdbx_seq_one_letter_code
_entity_poly.pdbx_strand_id
1 'polypeptide(L)'
;MLLPQASLTSQEVEFGPVRFEDIRQQSIVLTNTGHSALEFKFTQEGAAAFPPWLHVAPPHARVEKGASCEITFDVYVNPDCVASLQSGLSPLSCIIVLTLVGGKDYFISISGQFIPTCFGLPLSLLLRLPDTPVACIPSDELKQMIRDSRVGNWREGEPSVVPQDHGCVFFTAKEVYRMADFIAARFDEPDLFRQPELRSDIPVIRDTLDTTTHEVPIPETVSVHSVVYCLLVFLSALPEPVIPYAFQQACIASVQPTNNANDLSAYQAISKLPIDYQNIFFYLVSFIRQCLSHGDKNGTNVNMLASTFADIILRDPPFISSPSMAPVSRNTSRATNRNQLGALNRQELKVAFLQIFITSDTEDVIRRINQTECVA
;
A
#
# COMPACT_ATOMS: atom_id res chain seq x y z
N MET A 1 49.49 3.87 16.06
CA MET A 1 48.41 4.79 15.63
C MET A 1 47.41 4.90 16.76
N LEU A 2 46.93 6.10 17.07
CA LEU A 2 45.82 6.28 18.01
C LEU A 2 44.52 5.88 17.29
N LEU A 3 43.68 5.07 17.95
CA LEU A 3 42.39 4.66 17.40
C LEU A 3 41.43 5.87 17.35
N PRO A 4 40.55 5.97 16.33
CA PRO A 4 39.49 6.97 16.31
C PRO A 4 38.59 6.87 17.54
N GLN A 5 38.22 8.02 18.11
CA GLN A 5 37.37 8.10 19.30
C GLN A 5 36.28 9.15 19.10
N ALA A 6 35.05 8.82 19.47
CA ALA A 6 33.93 9.74 19.49
C ALA A 6 33.09 9.58 20.77
N SER A 7 32.22 10.55 21.03
CA SER A 7 31.11 10.44 21.96
C SER A 7 29.79 10.68 21.22
N LEU A 8 28.74 9.98 21.63
CA LEU A 8 27.36 10.22 21.18
C LEU A 8 26.59 10.87 22.31
N THR A 9 25.65 11.77 21.98
CA THR A 9 24.72 12.34 22.99
C THR A 9 23.80 11.30 23.60
N SER A 10 23.37 10.32 22.80
CA SER A 10 22.59 9.17 23.23
C SER A 10 22.87 7.97 22.31
N GLN A 11 22.66 6.77 22.84
CA GLN A 11 22.59 5.53 22.07
C GLN A 11 21.16 4.97 22.01
N GLU A 12 20.19 5.72 22.52
CA GLU A 12 18.76 5.39 22.51
C GLU A 12 17.99 6.56 21.86
N VAL A 13 17.18 6.23 20.86
CA VAL A 13 16.34 7.19 20.13
C VAL A 13 14.89 6.69 20.18
N GLU A 14 14.08 7.35 20.99
CA GLU A 14 12.67 7.00 21.19
C GLU A 14 11.76 8.01 20.49
N PHE A 15 10.90 7.50 19.60
CA PHE A 15 9.97 8.30 18.81
C PHE A 15 8.58 8.46 19.46
N GLY A 16 8.30 7.71 20.52
CA GLY A 16 6.97 7.67 21.13
C GLY A 16 5.89 7.26 20.10
N PRO A 17 4.69 7.89 20.14
CA PRO A 17 3.61 7.59 19.18
C PRO A 17 3.94 7.96 17.74
N VAL A 18 3.95 6.95 16.86
CA VAL A 18 4.13 7.06 15.41
C VAL A 18 2.84 6.66 14.71
N ARG A 19 2.37 7.49 13.78
CA ARG A 19 1.15 7.27 12.99
C ARG A 19 1.49 7.00 11.53
N PHE A 20 0.57 6.34 10.84
CA PHE A 20 0.65 6.13 9.40
C PHE A 20 0.65 7.47 8.65
N GLU A 21 1.49 7.61 7.61
CA GLU A 21 1.63 8.86 6.83
C GLU A 21 2.02 10.11 7.65
N ASP A 22 2.69 9.93 8.79
CA ASP A 22 3.25 11.01 9.62
C ASP A 22 4.77 10.85 9.77
N ILE A 23 5.53 11.88 9.43
CA ILE A 23 7.00 11.86 9.52
C ILE A 23 7.40 12.34 10.92
N ARG A 24 8.12 11.49 11.66
CA ARG A 24 8.73 11.87 12.94
C ARG A 24 10.23 11.94 12.78
N GLN A 25 10.84 13.01 13.26
CA GLN A 25 12.29 13.20 13.22
C GLN A 25 12.86 13.29 14.64
N GLN A 26 14.00 12.65 14.86
CA GLN A 26 14.83 12.78 16.05
C GLN A 26 16.30 12.90 15.63
N SER A 27 17.15 13.44 16.50
CA SER A 27 18.59 13.53 16.21
C SER A 27 19.47 13.17 17.40
N ILE A 28 20.67 12.70 17.09
CA ILE A 28 21.78 12.56 18.03
C ILE A 28 22.99 13.32 17.48
N VAL A 29 23.93 13.67 18.35
CA VAL A 29 25.16 14.35 17.95
C VAL A 29 26.36 13.46 18.24
N LEU A 30 27.15 13.22 17.20
CA LEU A 30 28.46 12.58 17.30
C LEU A 30 29.53 13.66 17.44
N THR A 31 30.35 13.58 18.48
CA THR A 31 31.48 14.50 18.70
C THR A 31 32.80 13.74 18.62
N ASN A 32 33.73 14.23 17.79
CA ASN A 32 35.06 13.63 17.66
C ASN A 32 35.94 14.04 18.86
N THR A 33 36.18 13.09 19.75
CA THR A 33 37.01 13.24 20.96
C THR A 33 38.44 12.74 20.76
N GLY A 34 38.78 12.26 19.56
CA GLY A 34 40.09 11.72 19.22
C GLY A 34 41.14 12.78 18.89
N HIS A 35 42.29 12.31 18.38
CA HIS A 35 43.45 13.16 18.09
C HIS A 35 43.58 13.57 16.61
N SER A 36 42.79 12.97 15.73
CA SER A 36 42.74 13.23 14.28
C SER A 36 41.29 13.30 13.80
N ALA A 37 41.08 13.69 12.53
CA ALA A 37 39.79 13.48 11.88
C ALA A 37 39.38 12.00 11.96
N LEU A 38 38.08 11.75 12.02
CA LEU A 38 37.48 10.42 11.96
C LEU A 38 36.43 10.36 10.87
N GLU A 39 36.10 9.16 10.44
CA GLU A 39 35.00 8.87 9.52
C GLU A 39 34.10 7.84 10.15
N PHE A 40 32.79 8.01 9.99
CA PHE A 40 31.80 7.01 10.38
C PHE A 40 30.93 6.60 9.20
N LYS A 41 30.40 5.39 9.28
CA LYS A 41 29.39 4.86 8.37
C LYS A 41 28.35 4.08 9.17
N PHE A 42 27.13 4.03 8.64
CA PHE A 42 26.13 3.12 9.17
C PHE A 42 26.18 1.77 8.47
N THR A 43 26.09 0.71 9.26
CA THR A 43 25.88 -0.67 8.82
C THR A 43 24.73 -1.26 9.62
N GLN A 44 23.99 -2.19 9.00
CA GLN A 44 23.12 -3.09 9.76
C GLN A 44 23.87 -4.38 10.10
N GLU A 45 23.47 -5.04 11.19
CA GLU A 45 23.93 -6.41 11.45
C GLU A 45 23.33 -7.37 10.40
N GLY A 46 24.18 -8.14 9.72
CA GLY A 46 23.76 -9.21 8.80
C GLY A 46 23.45 -8.75 7.36
N ALA A 47 22.55 -9.47 6.70
CA ALA A 47 22.16 -9.24 5.30
C ALA A 47 20.89 -8.37 5.14
N ALA A 48 20.33 -7.85 6.23
CA ALA A 48 19.10 -7.08 6.21
C ALA A 48 19.36 -5.63 5.75
N ALA A 49 18.47 -5.11 4.92
CA ALA A 49 18.39 -3.69 4.63
C ALA A 49 17.74 -2.95 5.81
N PHE A 50 18.00 -1.64 5.96
CA PHE A 50 17.32 -0.78 6.93
C PHE A 50 15.81 -1.04 6.92
N PRO A 51 15.14 -1.00 8.09
CA PRO A 51 13.70 -1.14 8.11
C PRO A 51 13.10 -0.12 7.14
N PRO A 52 12.10 -0.50 6.33
CA PRO A 52 11.55 0.40 5.30
C PRO A 52 10.94 1.67 5.88
N TRP A 53 10.64 1.69 7.18
CA TRP A 53 10.11 2.83 7.91
C TRP A 53 11.18 3.78 8.48
N LEU A 54 12.47 3.46 8.37
CA LEU A 54 13.57 4.25 8.95
C LEU A 54 14.49 4.82 7.86
N HIS A 55 14.71 6.13 7.93
CA HIS A 55 15.74 6.82 7.17
C HIS A 55 16.76 7.47 8.12
N VAL A 56 18.05 7.40 7.76
CA VAL A 56 19.17 7.92 8.57
C VAL A 56 20.03 8.85 7.72
N ALA A 57 20.28 10.06 8.21
CA ALA A 57 21.12 11.04 7.52
C ALA A 57 22.10 11.74 8.47
N PRO A 58 23.36 11.98 8.07
CA PRO A 58 23.99 11.46 6.85
C PRO A 58 24.33 9.94 7.01
N PRO A 59 24.34 9.16 5.92
CA PRO A 59 24.68 7.73 5.99
C PRO A 59 26.18 7.48 6.27
N HIS A 60 27.02 8.46 5.97
CA HIS A 60 28.44 8.51 6.30
C HIS A 60 28.89 9.97 6.37
N ALA A 61 29.86 10.27 7.22
CA ALA A 61 30.48 11.59 7.25
C ALA A 61 31.91 11.54 7.81
N ARG A 62 32.70 12.55 7.46
CA ARG A 62 34.00 12.84 8.06
C ARG A 62 33.85 13.95 9.08
N VAL A 63 34.38 13.74 10.28
CA VAL A 63 34.29 14.68 11.40
C VAL A 63 35.69 15.07 11.84
N GLU A 64 36.01 16.36 11.70
CA GLU A 64 37.31 16.91 12.10
C GLU A 64 37.53 16.87 13.61
N LYS A 65 38.78 16.98 14.06
CA LYS A 65 39.13 16.91 15.48
C LYS A 65 38.40 17.97 16.30
N GLY A 66 37.68 17.54 17.34
CA GLY A 66 36.91 18.44 18.21
C GLY A 66 35.62 18.97 17.59
N ALA A 67 35.30 18.60 16.34
CA ALA A 67 34.05 18.94 15.70
C ALA A 67 32.95 17.94 16.05
N SER A 68 31.71 18.33 15.78
CA SER A 68 30.52 17.50 15.97
C SER A 68 29.74 17.39 14.67
N CYS A 69 29.00 16.29 14.52
CA CYS A 69 28.10 16.02 13.42
C CYS A 69 26.74 15.64 13.99
N GLU A 70 25.69 16.32 13.56
CA GLU A 70 24.32 15.91 13.83
C GLU A 70 23.93 14.76 12.90
N ILE A 71 23.24 13.78 13.46
CA ILE A 71 22.70 12.61 12.77
C ILE A 71 21.20 12.60 13.02
N THR A 72 20.42 12.69 11.96
CA THR A 72 18.96 12.68 11.99
C THR A 72 18.41 11.30 11.64
N PHE A 73 17.34 10.95 12.32
CA PHE A 73 16.56 9.73 12.13
C PHE A 73 15.13 10.14 11.79
N ASP A 74 14.66 9.76 10.61
CA ASP A 74 13.27 9.96 10.20
C ASP A 74 12.54 8.62 10.25
N VAL A 75 11.46 8.57 11.02
CA VAL A 75 10.53 7.44 11.03
C VAL A 75 9.28 7.83 10.26
N TYR A 76 8.95 7.04 9.25
CA TYR A 76 7.79 7.25 8.39
C TYR A 76 7.18 5.91 8.00
N VAL A 77 5.94 5.67 8.42
CA VAL A 77 5.21 4.44 8.09
C VAL A 77 4.35 4.69 6.86
N ASN A 78 4.70 4.01 5.77
CA ASN A 78 4.09 4.15 4.44
C ASN A 78 3.21 2.92 4.09
N PRO A 79 2.51 2.93 2.94
CA PRO A 79 1.63 1.83 2.52
C PRO A 79 2.32 0.47 2.40
N ASP A 80 3.62 0.45 2.10
CA ASP A 80 4.37 -0.80 1.86
C ASP A 80 4.69 -1.54 3.16
N CYS A 81 4.79 -0.84 4.30
CA CYS A 81 5.18 -1.45 5.57
C CYS A 81 4.08 -1.45 6.65
N VAL A 82 3.00 -0.70 6.49
CA VAL A 82 1.93 -0.56 7.51
C VAL A 82 1.30 -1.90 7.90
N ALA A 83 0.99 -2.77 6.94
CA ALA A 83 0.37 -4.07 7.20
C ALA A 83 1.27 -4.98 8.06
N SER A 84 2.58 -4.97 7.81
CA SER A 84 3.57 -5.75 8.56
C SER A 84 3.76 -5.23 9.99
N LEU A 85 3.66 -3.92 10.19
CA LEU A 85 3.72 -3.30 11.51
C LEU A 85 2.47 -3.62 12.34
N GLN A 86 1.27 -3.47 11.76
CA GLN A 86 0.02 -3.72 12.46
C GLN A 86 -0.21 -5.19 12.83
N SER A 87 0.18 -6.11 11.95
CA SER A 87 0.12 -7.56 12.23
C SER A 87 1.12 -8.01 13.31
N GLY A 88 2.11 -7.18 13.64
CA GLY A 88 3.21 -7.52 14.53
C GLY A 88 4.29 -8.39 13.87
N LEU A 89 4.27 -8.57 12.54
CA LEU A 89 5.32 -9.27 11.79
C LEU A 89 6.64 -8.49 11.80
N SER A 90 6.57 -7.16 11.79
CA SER A 90 7.71 -6.27 11.92
C SER A 90 7.47 -5.32 13.09
N PRO A 91 8.39 -5.23 14.08
CA PRO A 91 8.26 -4.23 15.14
C PRO A 91 8.70 -2.85 14.65
N LEU A 92 8.17 -1.80 15.27
CA LEU A 92 8.68 -0.43 15.12
C LEU A 92 9.90 -0.20 16.04
N SER A 93 10.87 -1.11 15.95
CA SER A 93 12.13 -1.02 16.67
C SER A 93 13.24 -1.73 15.92
N CYS A 94 14.45 -1.19 16.01
CA CYS A 94 15.65 -1.81 15.44
C CYS A 94 16.90 -1.32 16.16
N ILE A 95 18.00 -2.07 16.01
CA ILE A 95 19.33 -1.62 16.40
C ILE A 95 20.12 -1.36 15.12
N ILE A 96 20.71 -0.18 15.01
CA ILE A 96 21.63 0.16 13.91
C ILE A 96 23.06 0.29 14.45
N VAL A 97 24.04 -0.01 13.60
CA VAL A 97 25.45 0.04 13.98
C VAL A 97 26.11 1.23 13.28
N LEU A 98 26.64 2.15 14.08
CA LEU A 98 27.53 3.21 13.60
C LEU A 98 28.97 2.75 13.80
N THR A 99 29.67 2.49 12.71
CA THR A 99 31.07 2.03 12.72
C THR A 99 32.01 3.19 12.43
N LEU A 100 32.94 3.45 13.35
CA LEU A 100 34.09 4.31 13.07
C LEU A 100 35.08 3.57 12.18
N VAL A 101 35.53 4.17 11.09
CA VAL A 101 36.51 3.55 10.18
C VAL A 101 37.84 3.35 10.92
N GLY A 102 38.21 2.09 11.18
CA GLY A 102 39.40 1.74 11.96
C GLY A 102 39.27 1.97 13.47
N GLY A 103 38.04 2.19 13.97
CA GLY A 103 37.73 2.42 15.37
C GLY A 103 36.69 1.45 15.93
N LYS A 104 35.98 1.89 16.97
CA LYS A 104 34.93 1.10 17.63
C LYS A 104 33.56 1.29 16.97
N ASP A 105 32.65 0.37 17.27
CA ASP A 105 31.25 0.43 16.89
C ASP A 105 30.38 1.04 18.00
N TYR A 106 29.30 1.70 17.60
CA TYR A 106 28.22 2.16 18.47
C TYR A 106 26.92 1.52 18.03
N PHE A 107 26.27 0.82 18.96
CA PHE A 107 24.94 0.29 18.77
C PHE A 107 23.92 1.35 19.19
N ILE A 108 23.06 1.76 18.27
CA ILE A 108 22.02 2.76 18.52
C ILE A 108 20.67 2.03 18.46
N SER A 109 19.97 2.01 19.58
CA SER A 109 18.62 1.45 19.70
C SER A 109 17.59 2.50 19.26
N ILE A 110 16.76 2.16 18.28
CA ILE A 110 15.68 2.99 17.78
C ILE A 110 14.37 2.30 18.11
N SER A 111 13.43 3.01 18.72
CA SER A 111 12.12 2.49 19.10
C SER A 111 11.00 3.51 18.90
N GLY A 112 9.79 3.00 18.65
CA GLY A 112 8.57 3.78 18.67
C GLY A 112 7.35 2.92 18.95
N GLN A 113 6.23 3.58 19.21
CA GLN A 113 4.93 2.95 19.41
C GLN A 113 4.03 3.25 18.22
N PHE A 114 3.77 2.24 17.39
CA PHE A 114 2.85 2.40 16.27
C PHE A 114 1.40 2.52 16.78
N ILE A 115 0.71 3.57 16.32
CA ILE A 115 -0.71 3.78 16.59
C ILE A 115 -1.52 3.11 15.46
N PRO A 116 -2.39 2.14 15.78
CA PRO A 116 -3.19 1.43 14.77
C PRO A 116 -4.04 2.35 13.89
N THR A 117 -4.27 1.89 12.66
CA THR A 117 -5.00 2.62 11.62
C THR A 117 -5.79 1.67 10.73
N CYS A 118 -6.87 2.13 10.10
CA CYS A 118 -7.67 1.32 9.17
C CYS A 118 -6.87 1.01 7.89
N PHE A 119 -5.87 1.84 7.57
CA PHE A 119 -4.99 1.66 6.42
C PHE A 119 -4.14 0.39 6.56
N GLY A 120 -4.23 -0.49 5.56
CA GLY A 120 -3.50 -1.75 5.53
C GLY A 120 -4.03 -2.85 6.44
N LEU A 121 -5.27 -2.70 6.94
CA LEU A 121 -6.00 -3.85 7.47
C LEU A 121 -6.52 -4.73 6.32
N PRO A 122 -6.64 -6.06 6.53
CA PRO A 122 -7.28 -6.95 5.57
C PRO A 122 -8.72 -6.54 5.26
N LEU A 123 -9.17 -6.65 4.00
CA LEU A 123 -10.55 -6.35 3.61
C LEU A 123 -11.58 -7.13 4.44
N SER A 124 -11.31 -8.40 4.71
CA SER A 124 -12.18 -9.25 5.53
C SER A 124 -12.29 -8.81 7.00
N LEU A 125 -11.31 -8.05 7.51
CA LEU A 125 -11.38 -7.42 8.83
C LEU A 125 -12.21 -6.15 8.76
N LEU A 126 -11.92 -5.28 7.79
CA LEU A 126 -12.63 -4.02 7.59
C LEU A 126 -14.14 -4.25 7.45
N LEU A 127 -14.55 -5.27 6.69
CA LEU A 127 -15.95 -5.66 6.52
C LEU A 127 -16.62 -6.19 7.80
N ARG A 128 -15.84 -6.73 8.74
CA ARG A 128 -16.33 -7.19 10.06
C ARG A 128 -16.41 -6.06 11.08
N LEU A 129 -16.00 -4.85 10.72
CA LEU A 129 -16.03 -3.65 11.55
C LEU A 129 -16.95 -2.58 10.94
N PRO A 130 -18.26 -2.82 10.73
CA PRO A 130 -19.14 -1.84 10.09
C PRO A 130 -19.35 -0.56 10.92
N ASP A 131 -19.32 -0.67 12.25
CA ASP A 131 -19.64 0.44 13.16
C ASP A 131 -18.54 0.76 14.17
N THR A 132 -17.48 -0.03 14.23
CA THR A 132 -16.39 0.12 15.22
C THR A 132 -15.17 0.79 14.58
N PRO A 133 -14.78 2.00 14.99
CA PRO A 133 -13.52 2.62 14.55
C PRO A 133 -12.33 1.80 15.05
N VAL A 134 -11.25 1.71 14.25
CA VAL A 134 -10.07 0.90 14.60
C VAL A 134 -9.42 1.35 15.90
N ALA A 135 -9.45 2.65 16.21
CA ALA A 135 -8.86 3.20 17.43
C ALA A 135 -9.57 2.74 18.72
N CYS A 136 -10.78 2.19 18.61
CA CYS A 136 -11.52 1.61 19.74
C CYS A 136 -11.10 0.17 20.05
N ILE A 137 -10.29 -0.47 19.19
CA ILE A 137 -9.87 -1.86 19.33
C ILE A 137 -8.50 -1.89 20.03
N PRO A 138 -8.35 -2.62 21.15
CA PRO A 138 -7.05 -2.82 21.79
C PRO A 138 -6.02 -3.45 20.85
N SER A 139 -4.75 -3.02 20.91
CA SER A 139 -3.71 -3.45 19.97
C SER A 139 -3.51 -4.97 19.91
N ASP A 140 -3.60 -5.68 21.03
CA ASP A 140 -3.43 -7.14 21.05
C ASP A 140 -4.63 -7.89 20.46
N GLU A 141 -5.84 -7.36 20.67
CA GLU A 141 -7.07 -7.85 20.04
C GLU A 141 -7.01 -7.62 18.53
N LEU A 142 -6.64 -6.41 18.09
CA LEU A 142 -6.50 -6.08 16.68
C LEU A 142 -5.49 -7.01 15.98
N LYS A 143 -4.33 -7.25 16.59
CA LYS A 143 -3.34 -8.22 16.08
C LYS A 143 -3.92 -9.62 15.93
N GLN A 144 -4.73 -10.07 16.89
CA GLN A 144 -5.41 -11.36 16.79
C GLN A 144 -6.42 -11.36 15.64
N MET A 145 -7.24 -10.32 15.52
CA MET A 145 -8.21 -10.18 14.42
C MET A 145 -7.52 -10.15 13.04
N ILE A 146 -6.35 -9.50 12.91
CA ILE A 146 -5.54 -9.51 11.69
C ILE A 146 -5.06 -10.93 11.37
N ARG A 147 -4.58 -11.70 12.36
CA ARG A 147 -4.18 -13.10 12.16
C ARG A 147 -5.33 -13.99 11.73
N ASP A 148 -6.53 -13.74 12.26
CA ASP A 148 -7.75 -14.48 11.94
C ASP A 148 -8.45 -13.96 10.67
N SER A 149 -7.82 -13.01 9.97
CA SER A 149 -8.35 -12.45 8.73
C SER A 149 -7.98 -13.29 7.53
N ARG A 150 -8.90 -13.34 6.57
CA ARG A 150 -8.68 -14.02 5.31
C ARG A 150 -7.73 -13.21 4.43
N VAL A 151 -6.49 -13.68 4.35
CA VAL A 151 -5.40 -13.16 3.52
C VAL A 151 -4.64 -14.37 2.98
N GLY A 152 -4.48 -14.48 1.67
CA GLY A 152 -3.91 -15.66 1.02
C GLY A 152 -4.79 -16.91 1.09
N ASN A 153 -4.33 -18.01 0.47
CA ASN A 153 -4.98 -19.33 0.43
C ASN A 153 -6.44 -19.33 -0.10
N TRP A 154 -6.66 -18.58 -1.17
CA TRP A 154 -7.96 -18.38 -1.79
C TRP A 154 -8.56 -19.64 -2.44
N ARG A 155 -9.88 -19.80 -2.34
CA ARG A 155 -10.70 -20.66 -3.20
C ARG A 155 -11.56 -19.81 -4.15
N GLU A 156 -11.89 -20.38 -5.31
CA GLU A 156 -12.80 -19.71 -6.25
C GLU A 156 -14.20 -19.53 -5.61
N GLY A 157 -14.77 -18.33 -5.72
CA GLY A 157 -16.15 -18.05 -5.34
C GLY A 157 -16.45 -18.18 -3.84
N GLU A 158 -15.47 -18.00 -2.96
CA GLU A 158 -15.72 -18.07 -1.52
C GLU A 158 -16.79 -17.08 -1.06
N PRO A 159 -17.64 -17.48 -0.08
CA PRO A 159 -18.69 -16.61 0.43
C PRO A 159 -18.13 -15.35 1.08
N SER A 160 -19.00 -14.35 1.17
CA SER A 160 -18.73 -13.11 1.91
C SER A 160 -18.54 -13.41 3.39
N VAL A 161 -17.63 -12.67 4.04
CA VAL A 161 -17.51 -12.67 5.51
C VAL A 161 -18.61 -11.86 6.18
N VAL A 162 -19.35 -11.05 5.41
CA VAL A 162 -20.50 -10.28 5.86
C VAL A 162 -21.71 -11.22 5.93
N PRO A 163 -22.40 -11.30 7.09
CA PRO A 163 -23.64 -12.06 7.19
C PRO A 163 -24.70 -11.52 6.22
N GLN A 164 -25.46 -12.42 5.58
CA GLN A 164 -26.58 -12.03 4.69
C GLN A 164 -27.80 -11.47 5.44
N ASP A 165 -27.76 -11.44 6.78
CA ASP A 165 -28.88 -11.00 7.59
C ASP A 165 -29.04 -9.48 7.52
N HIS A 166 -30.30 -9.02 7.46
CA HIS A 166 -30.74 -7.72 6.90
C HIS A 166 -30.28 -6.43 7.61
N GLY A 167 -29.25 -6.48 8.45
CA GLY A 167 -28.70 -5.33 9.18
C GLY A 167 -27.37 -4.78 8.65
N CYS A 168 -26.73 -5.43 7.65
CA CYS A 168 -25.48 -4.91 7.12
C CYS A 168 -25.69 -3.68 6.23
N VAL A 169 -25.03 -2.57 6.59
CA VAL A 169 -25.14 -1.29 5.86
C VAL A 169 -24.19 -1.25 4.66
N PHE A 170 -23.07 -1.96 4.70
CA PHE A 170 -22.02 -1.85 3.69
C PHE A 170 -21.52 -3.21 3.17
N PHE A 171 -21.55 -3.38 1.84
CA PHE A 171 -20.90 -4.50 1.15
C PHE A 171 -19.46 -4.20 0.72
N THR A 172 -18.95 -3.03 1.11
CA THR A 172 -17.57 -2.56 0.97
C THR A 172 -17.09 -2.03 2.33
N ALA A 173 -15.78 -1.82 2.51
CA ALA A 173 -15.27 -1.22 3.74
C ALA A 173 -15.86 0.20 3.93
N LYS A 174 -16.34 0.51 5.13
CA LYS A 174 -16.98 1.81 5.42
C LYS A 174 -16.05 2.99 5.15
N GLU A 175 -14.73 2.80 5.29
CA GLU A 175 -13.73 3.82 5.01
C GLU A 175 -13.67 4.16 3.52
N VAL A 176 -13.74 3.14 2.66
CA VAL A 176 -13.83 3.31 1.20
C VAL A 176 -15.14 4.03 0.85
N TYR A 177 -16.25 3.62 1.46
CA TYR A 177 -17.54 4.29 1.28
C TYR A 177 -17.48 5.78 1.66
N ARG A 178 -16.96 6.12 2.86
CA ARG A 178 -16.88 7.50 3.35
C ARG A 178 -16.03 8.39 2.45
N MET A 179 -14.89 7.89 1.98
CA MET A 179 -14.04 8.64 1.05
C MET A 179 -14.70 8.80 -0.33
N ALA A 180 -15.29 7.74 -0.86
CA ALA A 180 -15.98 7.79 -2.15
C ALA A 180 -17.21 8.71 -2.13
N ASP A 181 -17.99 8.70 -1.05
CA ASP A 181 -19.15 9.59 -0.85
C ASP A 181 -18.72 11.07 -0.77
N PHE A 182 -17.64 11.36 -0.04
CA PHE A 182 -17.08 12.72 0.01
C PHE A 182 -16.64 13.22 -1.37
N ILE A 183 -16.02 12.35 -2.17
CA ILE A 183 -15.60 12.66 -3.55
C ILE A 183 -16.82 12.79 -4.47
N ALA A 184 -17.85 11.96 -4.29
CA ALA A 184 -19.06 11.97 -5.11
C ALA A 184 -19.83 13.29 -5.01
N ALA A 185 -19.84 13.91 -3.82
CA ALA A 185 -20.39 15.25 -3.63
C ALA A 185 -19.59 16.36 -4.39
N ARG A 186 -18.43 16.03 -4.97
CA ARG A 186 -17.47 16.95 -5.58
C ARG A 186 -16.94 16.45 -6.94
N PHE A 187 -17.73 15.64 -7.66
CA PHE A 187 -17.31 15.13 -8.97
C PHE A 187 -17.09 16.22 -10.03
N ASP A 188 -17.61 17.43 -9.83
CA ASP A 188 -17.38 18.56 -10.72
C ASP A 188 -16.06 19.30 -10.45
N GLU A 189 -15.30 18.95 -9.40
CA GLU A 189 -14.05 19.63 -9.05
C GLU A 189 -13.00 19.46 -10.16
N PRO A 190 -12.41 20.56 -10.67
CA PRO A 190 -11.38 20.49 -11.70
C PRO A 190 -10.17 19.64 -11.30
N ASP A 191 -9.54 19.00 -12.29
CA ASP A 191 -8.30 18.24 -12.12
C ASP A 191 -8.37 17.10 -11.08
N LEU A 192 -9.55 16.50 -10.91
CA LEU A 192 -9.74 15.33 -10.05
C LEU A 192 -8.79 14.20 -10.48
N PHE A 193 -8.12 13.56 -9.52
CA PHE A 193 -7.03 12.58 -9.72
C PHE A 193 -5.76 13.11 -10.40
N ARG A 194 -5.62 14.42 -10.65
CA ARG A 194 -4.40 15.03 -11.21
C ARG A 194 -3.68 15.91 -10.20
N GLN A 195 -4.42 16.69 -9.41
CA GLN A 195 -3.82 17.54 -8.39
C GLN A 195 -3.32 16.72 -7.20
N PRO A 196 -2.15 17.07 -6.64
CA PRO A 196 -1.64 16.43 -5.44
C PRO A 196 -2.47 16.83 -4.21
N GLU A 197 -2.33 16.01 -3.17
CA GLU A 197 -2.87 16.25 -1.85
C GLU A 197 -2.23 17.44 -1.12
N LEU A 198 -2.97 18.00 -0.16
CA LEU A 198 -2.40 18.87 0.87
C LEU A 198 -1.96 18.01 2.04
N ARG A 199 -0.65 17.99 2.35
CA ARG A 199 -0.11 17.16 3.44
C ARG A 199 -0.70 17.46 4.82
N SER A 200 -1.18 18.68 5.05
CA SER A 200 -1.89 19.06 6.28
C SER A 200 -3.24 18.36 6.46
N ASP A 201 -3.87 17.90 5.38
CA ASP A 201 -5.19 17.26 5.43
C ASP A 201 -5.09 15.77 5.79
N ILE A 202 -3.96 15.12 5.47
CA ILE A 202 -3.78 13.68 5.63
C ILE A 202 -4.00 13.22 7.08
N PRO A 203 -3.43 13.88 8.11
CA PRO A 203 -3.72 13.55 9.50
C PRO A 203 -5.21 13.68 9.84
N VAL A 204 -5.89 14.71 9.31
CA VAL A 204 -7.31 14.95 9.58
C VAL A 204 -8.17 13.83 8.99
N ILE A 205 -7.90 13.45 7.74
CA ILE A 205 -8.62 12.38 7.04
C ILE A 205 -8.36 11.03 7.74
N ARG A 206 -7.09 10.68 7.97
CA ARG A 206 -6.69 9.46 8.68
C ARG A 206 -7.37 9.37 10.05
N ASP A 207 -7.22 10.39 10.89
CA ASP A 207 -7.75 10.35 12.26
C ASP A 207 -9.29 10.30 12.25
N THR A 208 -9.94 10.94 11.27
CA THR A 208 -11.40 10.82 11.08
C THR A 208 -11.82 9.40 10.69
N LEU A 209 -11.06 8.72 9.84
CA LEU A 209 -11.34 7.32 9.48
C LEU A 209 -11.06 6.36 10.66
N ASP A 210 -10.00 6.63 11.41
CA ASP A 210 -9.54 5.75 12.49
C ASP A 210 -10.37 5.84 13.78
N THR A 211 -10.94 7.02 14.06
CA THR A 211 -11.52 7.32 15.38
C THR A 211 -13.03 7.50 15.39
N THR A 212 -13.69 7.63 14.24
CA THR A 212 -15.13 7.91 14.18
C THR A 212 -15.91 6.85 13.42
N THR A 213 -17.20 6.73 13.74
CA THR A 213 -18.15 5.89 13.01
C THR A 213 -18.44 6.50 11.63
N HIS A 214 -19.17 5.74 10.79
CA HIS A 214 -19.57 6.18 9.46
C HIS A 214 -20.60 7.32 9.46
N GLU A 215 -21.24 7.59 10.60
CA GLU A 215 -22.18 8.71 10.79
C GLU A 215 -21.48 10.08 10.85
N VAL A 216 -20.18 10.10 11.17
CA VAL A 216 -19.40 11.33 11.21
C VAL A 216 -18.77 11.56 9.83
N PRO A 217 -19.14 12.64 9.11
CA PRO A 217 -18.60 12.91 7.79
C PRO A 217 -17.12 13.31 7.86
N ILE A 218 -16.39 13.09 6.77
CA ILE A 218 -15.07 13.69 6.58
C ILE A 218 -15.25 15.22 6.55
N PRO A 219 -14.47 16.02 7.31
CA PRO A 219 -14.66 17.47 7.39
C PRO A 219 -14.61 18.14 6.02
N GLU A 220 -15.60 18.97 5.70
CA GLU A 220 -15.65 19.68 4.41
C GLU A 220 -14.48 20.64 4.17
N THR A 221 -13.73 20.96 5.22
CA THR A 221 -12.54 21.83 5.17
C THR A 221 -11.33 21.17 4.50
N VAL A 222 -11.29 19.84 4.39
CA VAL A 222 -10.19 19.15 3.69
C VAL A 222 -10.41 19.19 2.18
N SER A 223 -9.33 19.21 1.41
CA SER A 223 -9.39 19.17 -0.04
C SER A 223 -9.88 17.81 -0.55
N VAL A 224 -10.72 17.82 -1.58
CA VAL A 224 -11.12 16.59 -2.28
C VAL A 224 -9.93 15.87 -2.90
N HIS A 225 -8.89 16.59 -3.33
CA HIS A 225 -7.66 15.98 -3.85
C HIS A 225 -6.90 15.21 -2.76
N SER A 226 -6.95 15.69 -1.51
CA SER A 226 -6.41 14.97 -0.36
C SER A 226 -7.21 13.69 -0.06
N VAL A 227 -8.53 13.73 -0.17
CA VAL A 227 -9.39 12.53 0.01
C VAL A 227 -9.20 11.53 -1.12
N VAL A 228 -9.03 11.99 -2.37
CA VAL A 228 -8.65 11.15 -3.52
C VAL A 228 -7.32 10.44 -3.23
N TYR A 229 -6.30 11.18 -2.80
CA TYR A 229 -5.01 10.58 -2.43
C TYR A 229 -5.17 9.54 -1.33
N CYS A 230 -5.89 9.84 -0.24
CA CYS A 230 -6.16 8.89 0.84
C CYS A 230 -6.90 7.64 0.35
N LEU A 231 -7.85 7.75 -0.58
CA LEU A 231 -8.52 6.59 -1.17
C LEU A 231 -7.54 5.70 -1.94
N LEU A 232 -6.69 6.28 -2.78
CA LEU A 232 -5.68 5.54 -3.53
C LEU A 232 -4.66 4.87 -2.61
N VAL A 233 -4.23 5.58 -1.56
CA VAL A 233 -3.33 5.07 -0.51
C VAL A 233 -3.97 3.95 0.31
N PHE A 234 -5.26 4.08 0.64
CA PHE A 234 -6.00 3.04 1.37
C PHE A 234 -6.03 1.73 0.58
N LEU A 235 -6.40 1.82 -0.70
CA LEU A 235 -6.47 0.66 -1.58
C LEU A 235 -5.08 0.07 -1.83
N SER A 236 -4.03 0.90 -1.97
CA SER A 236 -2.66 0.43 -2.18
C SER A 236 -2.04 -0.16 -0.91
N ALA A 237 -2.53 0.20 0.28
CA ALA A 237 -2.07 -0.34 1.56
C ALA A 237 -2.70 -1.71 1.89
N LEU A 238 -3.80 -2.11 1.24
CA LEU A 238 -4.45 -3.39 1.51
C LEU A 238 -3.43 -4.56 1.42
N PRO A 239 -3.40 -5.51 2.38
CA PRO A 239 -2.48 -6.64 2.32
C PRO A 239 -2.62 -7.48 1.04
N GLU A 240 -3.86 -7.65 0.59
CA GLU A 240 -4.22 -8.24 -0.69
C GLU A 240 -4.87 -7.16 -1.56
N PRO A 241 -4.44 -6.99 -2.82
CA PRO A 241 -5.04 -6.00 -3.71
C PRO A 241 -6.49 -6.35 -4.04
N VAL A 242 -7.22 -5.39 -4.61
CA VAL A 242 -8.65 -5.55 -4.96
C VAL A 242 -8.90 -6.79 -5.84
N ILE A 243 -7.96 -7.13 -6.73
CA ILE A 243 -7.89 -8.46 -7.33
C ILE A 243 -6.77 -9.24 -6.64
N PRO A 244 -7.08 -10.18 -5.73
CA PRO A 244 -6.07 -10.89 -4.95
C PRO A 244 -5.03 -11.57 -5.85
N TYR A 245 -3.79 -11.69 -5.37
CA TYR A 245 -2.67 -12.12 -6.21
C TYR A 245 -2.91 -13.45 -6.94
N ALA A 246 -3.63 -14.38 -6.30
CA ALA A 246 -3.96 -15.69 -6.87
C ALA A 246 -4.83 -15.62 -8.14
N PHE A 247 -5.62 -14.55 -8.33
CA PHE A 247 -6.56 -14.41 -9.44
C PHE A 247 -6.07 -13.48 -10.55
N GLN A 248 -5.01 -12.70 -10.31
CA GLN A 248 -4.54 -11.69 -11.28
C GLN A 248 -4.12 -12.29 -12.61
N GLN A 249 -3.48 -13.47 -12.61
CA GLN A 249 -3.02 -14.10 -13.84
C GLN A 249 -4.19 -14.48 -14.74
N ALA A 250 -5.29 -14.98 -14.17
CA ALA A 250 -6.51 -15.30 -14.92
C ALA A 250 -7.16 -14.03 -15.49
N CYS A 251 -7.21 -12.95 -14.70
CA CYS A 251 -7.71 -11.66 -15.15
C CYS A 251 -6.90 -11.12 -16.33
N ILE A 252 -5.57 -11.10 -16.23
CA ILE A 252 -4.69 -10.60 -17.30
C ILE A 252 -4.74 -11.50 -18.55
N ALA A 253 -4.88 -12.81 -18.39
CA ALA A 253 -5.03 -13.72 -19.51
C ALA A 253 -6.33 -13.49 -20.29
N SER A 254 -7.39 -13.01 -19.64
CA SER A 254 -8.70 -12.78 -20.26
C SER A 254 -8.71 -11.69 -21.34
N VAL A 255 -7.71 -10.79 -21.33
CA VAL A 255 -7.61 -9.63 -22.24
C VAL A 255 -6.42 -9.70 -23.19
N GLN A 256 -5.80 -10.88 -23.31
CA GLN A 256 -4.76 -11.08 -24.30
C GLN A 256 -5.33 -10.90 -25.71
N PRO A 257 -4.57 -10.31 -26.66
CA PRO A 257 -5.04 -10.09 -28.04
C PRO A 257 -5.50 -11.37 -28.78
N THR A 258 -5.09 -12.55 -28.29
CA THR A 258 -5.49 -13.85 -28.81
C THR A 258 -6.90 -14.27 -28.42
N ASN A 259 -7.54 -13.57 -27.49
CA ASN A 259 -8.89 -13.85 -27.05
C ASN A 259 -9.89 -12.97 -27.83
N ASN A 260 -10.86 -13.60 -28.49
CA ASN A 260 -11.85 -12.92 -29.33
C ASN A 260 -13.07 -12.45 -28.52
N ALA A 261 -13.21 -12.88 -27.26
CA ALA A 261 -14.32 -12.59 -26.36
C ALA A 261 -13.85 -11.94 -25.04
N ASN A 262 -12.97 -10.95 -25.15
CA ASN A 262 -12.29 -10.30 -24.01
C ASN A 262 -13.24 -9.89 -22.89
N ASP A 263 -14.37 -9.27 -23.23
CA ASP A 263 -15.36 -8.82 -22.24
C ASP A 263 -15.97 -9.99 -21.46
N LEU A 264 -16.46 -11.03 -22.14
CA LEU A 264 -17.07 -12.18 -21.48
C LEU A 264 -16.08 -12.91 -20.55
N SER A 265 -14.87 -13.15 -21.05
CA SER A 265 -13.82 -13.81 -20.28
C SER A 265 -13.35 -12.99 -19.07
N ALA A 266 -13.33 -11.66 -19.19
CA ALA A 266 -12.96 -10.78 -18.08
C ALA A 266 -14.00 -10.87 -16.94
N TYR A 267 -15.29 -10.84 -17.26
CA TYR A 267 -16.36 -10.99 -16.27
C TYR A 267 -16.34 -12.39 -15.62
N GLN A 268 -16.08 -13.45 -16.38
CA GLN A 268 -15.88 -14.80 -15.84
C GLN A 268 -14.64 -14.90 -14.93
N ALA A 269 -13.59 -14.11 -15.19
CA ALA A 269 -12.44 -14.06 -14.30
C ALA A 269 -12.80 -13.38 -12.97
N ILE A 270 -13.58 -12.29 -13.01
CA ILE A 270 -14.07 -11.62 -11.79
C ILE A 270 -15.02 -12.51 -10.98
N SER A 271 -15.91 -13.26 -11.63
CA SER A 271 -16.88 -14.12 -10.92
C SER A 271 -16.24 -15.24 -10.08
N LYS A 272 -14.95 -15.52 -10.30
CA LYS A 272 -14.16 -16.49 -9.53
C LYS A 272 -13.55 -15.92 -8.26
N LEU A 273 -13.49 -14.60 -8.09
CA LEU A 273 -12.98 -13.99 -6.87
C LEU A 273 -13.90 -14.33 -5.68
N PRO A 274 -13.42 -14.26 -4.44
CA PRO A 274 -14.31 -14.25 -3.27
C PRO A 274 -15.33 -13.11 -3.37
N ILE A 275 -16.55 -13.33 -2.88
CA ILE A 275 -17.67 -12.37 -3.03
C ILE A 275 -17.30 -10.96 -2.52
N ASP A 276 -16.58 -10.86 -1.41
CA ASP A 276 -16.15 -9.57 -0.86
C ASP A 276 -15.27 -8.77 -1.83
N TYR A 277 -14.39 -9.46 -2.57
CA TYR A 277 -13.49 -8.85 -3.53
C TYR A 277 -14.23 -8.49 -4.83
N GLN A 278 -15.23 -9.27 -5.24
CA GLN A 278 -16.14 -8.89 -6.31
C GLN A 278 -16.90 -7.60 -5.97
N ASN A 279 -17.41 -7.49 -4.74
CA ASN A 279 -18.17 -6.34 -4.28
C ASN A 279 -17.34 -5.06 -4.32
N ILE A 280 -16.13 -5.05 -3.73
CA ILE A 280 -15.27 -3.86 -3.78
C ILE A 280 -14.80 -3.55 -5.21
N PHE A 281 -14.54 -4.56 -6.04
CA PHE A 281 -14.18 -4.35 -7.44
C PHE A 281 -15.29 -3.60 -8.21
N PHE A 282 -16.53 -4.12 -8.16
CA PHE A 282 -17.65 -3.48 -8.85
C PHE A 282 -18.06 -2.15 -8.23
N TYR A 283 -17.89 -1.98 -6.91
CA TYR A 283 -18.05 -0.68 -6.27
C TYR A 283 -17.09 0.36 -6.85
N LEU A 284 -15.80 0.02 -6.98
CA LEU A 284 -14.79 0.91 -7.57
C LEU A 284 -15.04 1.16 -9.06
N VAL A 285 -15.44 0.15 -9.83
CA VAL A 285 -15.83 0.33 -11.24
C VAL A 285 -16.97 1.33 -11.37
N SER A 286 -18.02 1.20 -10.53
CA SER A 286 -19.14 2.13 -10.51
C SER A 286 -18.69 3.56 -10.16
N PHE A 287 -17.87 3.70 -9.11
CA PHE A 287 -17.30 4.99 -8.70
C PHE A 287 -16.45 5.64 -9.81
N ILE A 288 -15.59 4.89 -10.48
CA ILE A 288 -14.77 5.38 -11.60
C ILE A 288 -15.66 5.86 -12.76
N ARG A 289 -16.71 5.10 -13.09
CA ARG A 289 -17.66 5.48 -14.15
C ARG A 289 -18.41 6.78 -13.82
N GLN A 290 -18.78 6.98 -12.57
CA GLN A 290 -19.39 8.24 -12.12
C GLN A 290 -18.40 9.41 -12.21
N CYS A 291 -17.12 9.21 -11.90
CA CYS A 291 -16.12 10.25 -12.14
C CYS A 291 -16.04 10.62 -13.63
N LEU A 292 -16.05 9.61 -14.52
CA LEU A 292 -15.99 9.80 -15.98
C LEU A 292 -17.22 10.50 -16.55
N SER A 293 -18.41 10.32 -15.97
CA SER A 293 -19.61 11.04 -16.43
C SER A 293 -19.55 12.54 -16.17
N HIS A 294 -18.59 13.00 -15.37
CA HIS A 294 -18.28 14.41 -15.13
C HIS A 294 -16.95 14.87 -15.78
N GLY A 295 -16.40 14.05 -16.69
CA GLY A 295 -15.11 14.26 -17.35
C GLY A 295 -14.90 15.65 -17.96
N ASP A 296 -15.95 16.24 -18.53
CA ASP A 296 -15.90 17.57 -19.15
C ASP A 296 -15.63 18.70 -18.13
N LYS A 297 -15.96 18.49 -16.85
CA LYS A 297 -15.75 19.47 -15.77
C LYS A 297 -14.50 19.16 -14.95
N ASN A 298 -14.33 17.90 -14.58
CA ASN A 298 -13.24 17.47 -13.70
C ASN A 298 -11.95 17.08 -14.42
N GLY A 299 -11.96 16.98 -15.75
CA GLY A 299 -10.78 16.67 -16.56
C GLY A 299 -10.36 15.19 -16.52
N THR A 300 -11.19 14.29 -15.98
CA THR A 300 -10.93 12.84 -16.00
C THR A 300 -11.22 12.24 -17.38
N ASN A 301 -10.51 11.18 -17.72
CA ASN A 301 -10.78 10.39 -18.93
C ASN A 301 -10.43 8.91 -18.70
N VAL A 302 -10.93 8.04 -19.59
CA VAL A 302 -10.83 6.59 -19.49
C VAL A 302 -9.38 6.11 -19.33
N ASN A 303 -8.46 6.60 -20.18
CA ASN A 303 -7.06 6.17 -20.16
C ASN A 303 -6.37 6.56 -18.86
N MET A 304 -6.62 7.79 -18.39
CA MET A 304 -6.05 8.29 -17.15
C MET A 304 -6.54 7.45 -15.96
N LEU A 305 -7.85 7.33 -15.75
CA LEU A 305 -8.38 6.62 -14.59
C LEU A 305 -8.07 5.12 -14.65
N ALA A 306 -8.12 4.50 -15.84
CA ALA A 306 -7.70 3.11 -15.99
C ALA A 306 -6.23 2.92 -15.57
N SER A 307 -5.35 3.84 -15.98
CA SER A 307 -3.92 3.79 -15.62
C SER A 307 -3.69 4.03 -14.13
N THR A 308 -4.38 4.99 -13.52
CA THR A 308 -4.29 5.29 -12.09
C THR A 308 -4.72 4.10 -11.22
N PHE A 309 -5.82 3.44 -11.57
CA PHE A 309 -6.38 2.36 -10.75
C PHE A 309 -5.82 0.97 -11.09
N ALA A 310 -5.31 0.74 -12.30
CA ALA A 310 -4.82 -0.57 -12.74
C ALA A 310 -3.75 -1.15 -11.81
N ASP A 311 -2.76 -0.36 -11.39
CA ASP A 311 -1.69 -0.84 -10.50
C ASP A 311 -2.10 -1.01 -9.05
N ILE A 312 -3.18 -0.36 -8.63
CA ILE A 312 -3.74 -0.51 -7.30
C ILE A 312 -4.61 -1.78 -7.25
N ILE A 313 -5.44 -1.98 -8.28
CA ILE A 313 -6.37 -3.11 -8.39
C ILE A 313 -5.63 -4.41 -8.73
N LEU A 314 -4.67 -4.37 -9.65
CA LEU A 314 -3.82 -5.47 -10.11
C LEU A 314 -2.35 -5.23 -9.71
N ARG A 315 -2.13 -5.01 -8.40
CA ARG A 315 -0.80 -4.75 -7.84
C ARG A 315 0.15 -5.92 -8.07
N ASP A 316 1.39 -5.64 -8.43
CA ASP A 316 2.39 -6.70 -8.56
C ASP A 316 2.76 -7.27 -7.19
N PRO A 317 3.02 -8.58 -7.07
CA PRO A 317 3.42 -9.18 -5.80
C PRO A 317 4.68 -8.49 -5.27
N PRO A 318 4.74 -8.15 -3.98
CA PRO A 318 5.97 -7.65 -3.38
C PRO A 318 7.07 -8.69 -3.61
N PHE A 319 8.27 -8.26 -4.01
CA PHE A 319 9.41 -9.16 -4.21
C PHE A 319 9.67 -9.94 -2.92
N ILE A 320 9.27 -11.21 -2.89
CA ILE A 320 9.70 -12.13 -1.84
C ILE A 320 11.17 -12.41 -2.14
N SER A 321 12.05 -11.85 -1.32
CA SER A 321 13.43 -12.34 -1.25
C SER A 321 13.37 -13.77 -0.73
N SER A 322 13.23 -14.74 -1.63
CA SER A 322 13.38 -16.15 -1.27
C SER A 322 14.76 -16.32 -0.62
N PRO A 323 14.90 -17.06 0.49
CA PRO A 323 16.22 -17.38 1.01
C PRO A 323 17.01 -18.09 -0.08
N SER A 324 18.15 -17.51 -0.44
CA SER A 324 19.08 -17.99 -1.46
C SER A 324 19.33 -19.50 -1.34
N MET A 325 18.69 -20.31 -2.19
CA MET A 325 19.23 -21.63 -2.50
C MET A 325 20.45 -21.44 -3.41
N ALA A 326 21.54 -22.12 -3.04
CA ALA A 326 22.86 -22.06 -3.63
C ALA A 326 22.89 -22.02 -5.17
N PRO A 327 23.93 -21.39 -5.77
CA PRO A 327 23.98 -21.17 -7.21
C PRO A 327 24.14 -22.51 -7.94
N VAL A 328 23.08 -22.97 -8.60
CA VAL A 328 23.20 -23.97 -9.66
C VAL A 328 23.73 -23.25 -10.90
N SER A 329 24.95 -23.59 -11.27
CA SER A 329 25.69 -23.08 -12.43
C SER A 329 24.81 -23.07 -13.69
N ARG A 330 24.44 -21.89 -14.18
CA ARG A 330 23.79 -21.73 -15.49
C ARG A 330 24.85 -21.38 -16.51
N ASN A 331 25.19 -22.37 -17.33
CA ASN A 331 25.92 -22.17 -18.57
C ASN A 331 25.15 -21.18 -19.47
N THR A 332 25.80 -20.05 -19.73
CA THR A 332 25.37 -19.05 -20.70
C THR A 332 25.46 -19.59 -22.11
N SER A 333 24.31 -19.75 -22.76
CA SER A 333 24.21 -19.73 -24.23
C SER A 333 23.35 -18.53 -24.62
N ARG A 334 24.03 -17.48 -25.08
CA ARG A 334 23.44 -16.34 -25.78
C ARG A 334 22.83 -16.84 -27.09
N ALA A 335 21.52 -16.68 -27.25
CA ALA A 335 20.88 -16.64 -28.55
C ALA A 335 19.84 -15.51 -28.54
N THR A 336 20.27 -14.34 -29.02
CA THR A 336 19.38 -13.30 -29.54
C THR A 336 18.60 -13.87 -30.72
N ASN A 337 17.27 -13.76 -30.69
CA ASN A 337 16.50 -13.65 -31.92
C ASN A 337 15.29 -12.74 -31.73
N ARG A 338 15.32 -11.67 -32.52
CA ARG A 338 14.20 -10.78 -32.83
C ARG A 338 13.07 -11.59 -33.43
N ASN A 339 11.87 -11.46 -32.86
CA ASN A 339 10.57 -11.41 -33.53
C ASN A 339 9.47 -11.24 -32.47
N GLN A 340 9.14 -10.00 -32.10
CA GLN A 340 7.89 -9.69 -31.39
C GLN A 340 7.31 -8.40 -31.98
N LEU A 341 6.47 -8.55 -33.00
CA LEU A 341 5.39 -7.60 -33.22
C LEU A 341 4.25 -7.98 -32.24
N GLY A 342 3.84 -7.05 -31.38
CA GLY A 342 2.47 -7.00 -30.87
C GLY A 342 2.11 -7.68 -29.54
N ALA A 343 3.05 -7.95 -28.62
CA ALA A 343 2.68 -8.35 -27.26
C ALA A 343 2.60 -7.12 -26.35
N LEU A 344 1.40 -6.82 -25.82
CA LEU A 344 1.22 -5.78 -24.82
C LEU A 344 2.07 -6.10 -23.58
N ASN A 345 2.71 -5.09 -23.00
CA ASN A 345 3.41 -5.25 -21.73
C ASN A 345 2.39 -5.47 -20.60
N ARG A 346 2.84 -6.02 -19.46
CA ARG A 346 1.94 -6.36 -18.34
C ARG A 346 1.11 -5.16 -17.87
N GLN A 347 1.66 -3.95 -17.90
CA GLN A 347 0.96 -2.74 -17.52
C GLN A 347 -0.20 -2.42 -18.46
N GLU A 348 0.07 -2.46 -19.77
CA GLU A 348 -0.95 -2.26 -20.80
C GLU A 348 -2.10 -3.27 -20.68
N LEU A 349 -1.79 -4.51 -20.28
CA LEU A 349 -2.81 -5.54 -20.05
C LEU A 349 -3.66 -5.26 -18.80
N LYS A 350 -3.06 -4.76 -17.70
CA LYS A 350 -3.83 -4.35 -16.51
C LYS A 350 -4.78 -3.19 -16.86
N VAL A 351 -4.29 -2.21 -17.61
CA VAL A 351 -5.08 -1.07 -18.09
C VAL A 351 -6.22 -1.54 -19.00
N ALA A 352 -5.92 -2.39 -19.99
CA ALA A 352 -6.92 -2.95 -20.89
C ALA A 352 -7.99 -3.77 -20.14
N PHE A 353 -7.58 -4.55 -19.13
CA PHE A 353 -8.50 -5.28 -18.27
C PHE A 353 -9.50 -4.35 -17.57
N LEU A 354 -9.02 -3.28 -16.93
CA LEU A 354 -9.90 -2.34 -16.24
C LEU A 354 -10.77 -1.54 -17.21
N GLN A 355 -10.25 -1.20 -18.41
CA GLN A 355 -11.00 -0.48 -19.44
C GLN A 355 -12.29 -1.19 -19.83
N ILE A 356 -12.27 -2.51 -19.99
CA ILE A 356 -13.48 -3.31 -20.26
C ILE A 356 -14.60 -2.97 -19.27
N PHE A 357 -14.33 -2.93 -17.97
CA PHE A 357 -15.38 -2.72 -16.97
C PHE A 357 -15.88 -1.28 -16.91
N ILE A 358 -14.98 -0.30 -17.10
CA ILE A 358 -15.35 1.11 -17.00
C ILE A 358 -15.95 1.66 -18.30
N THR A 359 -15.84 0.95 -19.43
CA THR A 359 -16.45 1.35 -20.71
C THR A 359 -17.61 0.47 -21.17
N SER A 360 -17.64 -0.82 -20.84
CA SER A 360 -18.67 -1.74 -21.36
C SER A 360 -20.03 -1.54 -20.68
N ASP A 361 -21.12 -1.85 -21.38
CA ASP A 361 -22.45 -1.93 -20.76
C ASP A 361 -22.58 -3.25 -19.98
N THR A 362 -22.54 -3.16 -18.65
CA THR A 362 -22.60 -4.32 -17.76
C THR A 362 -23.90 -5.12 -17.92
N GLU A 363 -25.04 -4.47 -18.22
CA GLU A 363 -26.31 -5.19 -18.39
C GLU A 363 -26.27 -6.08 -19.64
N ASP A 364 -25.72 -5.56 -20.73
CA ASP A 364 -25.60 -6.31 -21.98
C ASP A 364 -24.63 -7.48 -21.87
N VAL A 365 -23.53 -7.31 -21.12
CA VAL A 365 -22.59 -8.41 -20.86
C VAL A 365 -23.27 -9.51 -20.02
N ILE A 366 -24.00 -9.15 -18.96
CA ILE A 366 -24.73 -10.12 -18.13
C ILE A 366 -25.79 -10.88 -18.96
N ARG A 367 -26.54 -10.19 -19.83
CA ARG A 367 -27.48 -10.85 -20.74
C ARG A 367 -26.80 -11.90 -21.62
N ARG A 368 -25.63 -11.59 -22.16
CA ARG A 368 -24.84 -12.52 -22.99
C ARG A 368 -24.28 -13.72 -22.21
N ILE A 369 -23.87 -13.53 -20.96
CA ILE A 369 -23.45 -14.62 -20.05
C ILE A 369 -24.61 -15.60 -19.88
N ASN A 370 -25.77 -15.11 -19.46
CA ASN A 370 -26.95 -15.94 -19.18
C ASN A 370 -27.45 -16.68 -20.44
N GLN A 371 -27.33 -16.07 -21.62
CA GLN A 371 -27.66 -16.73 -22.89
C GLN A 371 -26.69 -17.86 -23.24
N THR A 372 -25.43 -17.77 -22.84
CA THR A 372 -24.41 -18.78 -23.14
C THR A 372 -24.55 -20.00 -22.20
N GLU A 373 -24.95 -19.78 -20.94
CA GLU A 373 -25.22 -20.85 -19.99
C GLU A 373 -26.52 -21.63 -20.28
N CYS A 374 -27.52 -21.01 -20.95
CA CYS A 374 -28.73 -21.71 -21.37
C CYS A 374 -28.56 -22.63 -22.61
N VAL A 375 -27.41 -22.57 -23.29
CA VAL A 375 -27.14 -23.31 -24.54
C VAL A 375 -26.13 -24.46 -24.31
N ALA A 376 -25.51 -24.52 -23.14
CA ALA A 376 -24.66 -25.62 -22.67
C ALA A 376 -25.47 -26.58 -21.79
#